data_AF-A0A537I8X4-F1
#
_entry.id   AF-A0A537I8X4-F1
#
_cell.length_a   1.000
_cell.length_b   1.000
_cell.length_c   1.000
_cell.angle_alpha   90.00
_cell.angle_beta   90.00
_cell.angle_gamma   90.00
#
_symmetry.space_group_name_H-M   'P 1'
#
loop_
_entity.id
_entity.type
_entity.pdbx_description
1 polymer ?
#
loop_
_entity_poly.entity_id
_entity_poly.type
_entity_poly.pdbx_seq_one_letter_code
_entity_poly.pdbx_strand_id
1 'polypeptide(L)'
;MGVVPVRLDDQDIKQIDRLVKRQSYRSRNEAIRKMIKEKLSESLENEEAHENVEELVKSMLRMKKAGREPVMLRLRRSAVESVAEGRDRWPT
;
A
#
# COMPACT_ATOMS: atom_id res chain seq x y z
N MET A 1 -16.36 17.40 16.70
CA MET A 1 -16.68 17.59 15.26
C MET A 1 -16.02 18.87 14.81
N GLY A 2 -14.99 18.77 13.97
CA GLY A 2 -14.39 19.95 13.33
C GLY A 2 -15.05 20.20 11.98
N VAL A 3 -15.27 21.47 11.63
CA VAL A 3 -15.71 21.87 10.29
C VAL A 3 -14.51 22.45 9.57
N VAL A 4 -14.15 21.87 8.43
CA VAL A 4 -13.05 22.35 7.59
C VAL A 4 -13.65 22.90 6.29
N PRO A 5 -13.57 24.21 6.03
CA PRO A 5 -13.99 24.76 4.75
C PRO A 5 -12.95 24.40 3.68
N VAL A 6 -13.40 23.84 2.57
CA VAL A 6 -12.56 23.45 1.43
C VAL A 6 -13.08 24.14 0.18
N ARG A 7 -12.16 24.62 -0.66
CA ARG A 7 -12.47 25.13 -2.01
C ARG A 7 -12.21 24.01 -3.00
N LEU A 8 -13.21 23.73 -3.83
CA LEU A 8 -13.16 22.72 -4.88
C LEU A 8 -13.58 23.38 -6.18
N ASP A 9 -13.03 22.91 -7.29
CA ASP A 9 -13.40 23.39 -8.60
C ASP A 9 -14.80 22.88 -9.00
N ASP A 10 -15.47 23.61 -9.89
CA ASP A 10 -16.82 23.26 -10.34
C ASP A 10 -16.90 21.85 -10.96
N GLN A 11 -15.80 21.38 -11.56
CA GLN A 11 -15.72 20.03 -12.12
C GLN A 11 -15.78 18.96 -11.02
N ASP A 12 -15.04 19.15 -9.93
CA ASP A 12 -15.00 18.21 -8.81
C ASP A 12 -16.35 18.18 -8.07
N ILE A 13 -16.97 19.35 -7.89
CA ILE A 13 -18.32 19.47 -7.33
C ILE A 13 -19.32 18.67 -8.17
N LYS A 14 -19.25 18.79 -9.50
CA LYS A 14 -20.12 18.03 -10.42
C LYS A 14 -19.90 16.53 -10.32
N GLN A 15 -18.66 16.08 -10.14
CA GLN A 15 -18.36 14.66 -9.98
C GLN A 15 -18.94 14.12 -8.67
N ILE A 16 -18.75 14.82 -7.56
CA ILE A 16 -19.33 14.46 -6.26
C ILE A 16 -20.86 14.40 -6.36
N ASP A 17 -21.48 15.37 -7.05
CA ASP A 17 -22.93 15.37 -7.27
C ASP A 17 -23.43 14.17 -8.05
N ARG A 18 -22.68 13.72 -9.06
CA ARG A 18 -23.03 12.49 -9.80
C ARG A 18 -22.97 11.27 -8.88
N LEU A 19 -22.00 11.20 -7.97
CA LEU A 19 -21.88 10.10 -7.02
C LEU A 19 -23.04 10.07 -6.02
N VAL A 20 -23.48 11.22 -5.55
CA VAL A 20 -24.67 11.32 -4.67
C VAL A 20 -25.95 10.96 -5.44
N LYS A 21 -26.12 11.45 -6.68
CA LYS A 21 -27.28 11.13 -7.53
C LYS A 21 -27.42 9.65 -7.83
N ARG A 22 -26.29 8.94 -7.96
CA ARG A 22 -26.26 7.47 -8.17
C ARG A 22 -26.55 6.67 -6.89
N GLN A 23 -26.94 7.34 -5.80
CA GLN A 23 -27.18 6.75 -4.48
C GLN A 23 -25.98 6.02 -3.88
N SER A 24 -24.77 6.25 -4.40
CA SER A 24 -23.54 5.71 -3.82
C SER A 24 -23.22 6.35 -2.47
N TYR A 25 -23.74 7.56 -2.22
CA TYR A 25 -23.61 8.31 -0.97
C TYR A 25 -24.90 9.08 -0.67
N ARG A 26 -25.26 9.26 0.60
CA ARG A 26 -26.48 9.99 1.02
C ARG A 26 -26.30 11.51 0.95
N SER A 27 -25.06 12.00 1.03
CA SER A 27 -24.75 13.44 0.96
C SER A 27 -23.35 13.71 0.41
N ARG A 28 -23.11 14.94 -0.07
CA ARG A 28 -21.77 15.41 -0.46
C ARG A 28 -20.75 15.25 0.67
N ASN A 29 -21.14 15.64 1.88
CA ASN A 29 -20.26 15.55 3.05
C ASN A 29 -19.93 14.11 3.41
N GLU A 30 -20.85 13.18 3.23
CA GLU A 30 -20.57 11.75 3.43
C GLU A 30 -19.59 11.22 2.38
N ALA A 31 -19.80 11.56 1.11
CA ALA A 31 -18.89 11.18 0.02
C ALA A 31 -17.46 11.67 0.30
N ILE A 32 -17.32 12.97 0.60
CA ILE A 32 -16.03 13.58 0.90
C ILE A 32 -15.37 12.91 2.12
N ARG A 33 -16.12 12.71 3.22
CA ARG A 33 -15.57 12.05 4.41
C ARG A 33 -15.09 10.64 4.14
N LYS A 34 -15.85 9.85 3.36
CA LYS A 34 -15.49 8.47 3.07
C LYS A 34 -14.27 8.37 2.17
N MET A 35 -14.21 9.19 1.12
CA MET A 35 -13.03 9.28 0.25
C MET A 35 -11.77 9.71 1.00
N ILE A 36 -11.86 10.73 1.87
CA ILE A 36 -10.74 11.15 2.71
C ILE A 36 -10.29 10.01 3.62
N LYS A 37 -11.23 9.29 4.24
CA LYS A 37 -10.90 8.17 5.13
C LYS A 37 -10.18 7.04 4.39
N GLU A 38 -10.69 6.64 3.23
CA GLU A 38 -10.10 5.60 2.38
C GLU A 38 -8.68 5.99 1.94
N LYS A 39 -8.49 7.22 1.48
CA LYS A 39 -7.17 7.71 1.06
C LYS A 39 -6.18 7.84 2.20
N LEU A 40 -6.63 8.26 3.38
CA LEU A 40 -5.78 8.31 4.57
C LEU A 40 -5.36 6.90 5.01
N SER A 41 -6.26 5.92 5.03
CA SER A 41 -5.89 4.54 5.35
C SER A 41 -4.90 3.97 4.33
N GLU A 42 -5.14 4.17 3.03
CA GLU A 42 -4.20 3.73 1.99
C GLU A 42 -2.82 4.38 2.14
N SER A 43 -2.75 5.67 2.48
CA SER A 43 -1.49 6.38 2.63
C SER A 43 -0.72 5.92 3.87
N LEU A 44 -1.42 5.72 4.99
CA LEU A 44 -0.83 5.23 6.23
C LEU A 44 -0.34 3.78 6.10
N GLU A 45 -1.10 2.91 5.44
CA GLU A 45 -0.67 1.53 5.17
C GLU A 45 0.61 1.49 4.30
N ASN A 46 0.72 2.40 3.33
CA ASN A 46 1.91 2.50 2.48
C ASN A 46 3.12 3.11 3.23
N GLU A 47 2.90 4.12 4.08
CA GLU A 47 3.95 4.74 4.89
C GLU A 47 4.48 3.76 5.96
N GLU A 48 3.61 3.07 6.69
CA GLU A 48 4.00 2.04 7.67
C GLU A 48 4.75 0.88 7.00
N ALA A 49 4.32 0.46 5.80
CA ALA A 49 5.06 -0.56 5.04
C ALA A 49 6.44 -0.04 4.59
N HIS A 50 6.55 1.22 4.17
CA HIS A 50 7.82 1.80 3.74
C HIS A 50 8.81 2.03 4.88
N GLU A 51 8.36 2.54 6.03
CA GLU A 51 9.23 2.70 7.21
C GLU A 51 9.79 1.36 7.67
N ASN A 52 8.95 0.33 7.70
CA ASN A 52 9.34 -1.01 8.16
C ASN A 52 10.34 -1.69 7.19
N VAL A 53 10.18 -1.48 5.88
CA VAL A 53 11.12 -2.01 4.87
C VAL A 53 12.47 -1.32 4.97
N GLU A 54 12.52 0.01 5.13
CA GLU A 54 13.80 0.73 5.20
C GLU A 54 14.60 0.33 6.44
N GLU A 55 13.93 0.20 7.59
CA GLU A 55 14.56 -0.23 8.84
C GLU A 55 15.04 -1.70 8.75
N LEU A 56 14.23 -2.58 8.16
CA LEU A 56 14.61 -3.97 7.89
C LEU A 56 15.85 -4.06 7.00
N VAL A 57 15.89 -3.32 5.89
CA VAL A 57 17.04 -3.31 4.96
C VAL A 57 18.29 -2.77 5.65
N LYS A 58 18.17 -1.68 6.43
CA LYS A 58 19.28 -1.15 7.24
C LYS A 58 19.79 -2.19 8.23
N SER A 59 18.91 -2.95 8.89
CA SER A 59 19.30 -4.01 9.81
C SER A 59 20.06 -5.15 9.09
N MET A 60 19.59 -5.57 7.91
CA MET A 60 20.23 -6.60 7.09
C MET A 60 21.61 -6.18 6.61
N LEU A 61 21.77 -4.92 6.18
CA LEU A 61 23.06 -4.38 5.76
C LEU A 61 24.06 -4.31 6.92
N ARG A 62 23.61 -3.98 8.14
CA ARG A 62 24.45 -4.01 9.34
C ARG A 62 24.91 -5.43 9.67
N MET A 63 24.01 -6.41 9.59
CA MET A 63 24.35 -7.83 9.79
C MET A 63 25.40 -8.31 8.76
N LYS A 64 25.22 -7.96 7.48
CA LYS A 64 26.19 -8.25 6.42
C LYS A 64 27.57 -7.64 6.70
N LYS A 65 27.62 -6.37 7.13
CA LYS A 65 28.89 -5.70 7.51
C LYS A 65 29.57 -6.35 8.71
N ALA A 66 28.81 -6.94 9.62
CA ALA A 66 29.34 -7.68 10.77
C ALA A 66 29.78 -9.13 10.44
N GLY A 67 29.79 -9.51 9.14
CA GLY A 67 30.19 -10.84 8.69
C GLY A 67 29.12 -11.92 8.87
N ARG A 68 27.87 -11.54 9.19
CA ARG A 68 26.74 -12.46 9.27
C ARG A 68 25.92 -12.37 7.98
N GLU A 69 25.59 -13.51 7.37
CA GLU A 69 24.68 -13.53 6.24
C GLU A 69 23.24 -13.34 6.74
N PRO A 70 22.57 -12.21 6.41
CA PRO A 70 21.26 -11.88 6.97
C PRO A 70 20.13 -12.75 6.40
N VAL A 71 20.33 -13.37 5.23
CA VAL A 71 19.36 -14.27 4.61
C VAL A 71 20.12 -15.50 4.10
N MET A 72 19.89 -16.64 4.74
CA MET A 72 20.43 -17.94 4.31
C MET A 72 19.26 -18.90 4.11
N LEU A 73 18.99 -19.25 2.86
CA LEU A 73 17.97 -20.23 2.52
C LEU A 73 18.56 -21.64 2.62
N ARG A 74 18.24 -22.36 3.70
CA ARG A 74 18.65 -23.76 3.87
C ARG A 74 17.62 -24.69 3.24
N LEU A 75 17.84 -25.02 1.98
CA LEU A 75 16.97 -25.90 1.21
C LEU A 75 17.54 -27.32 1.20
N ARG A 76 16.65 -28.33 1.21
CA ARG A 76 17.03 -29.74 1.01
C ARG A 76 17.39 -30.04 -0.46
N ARG A 77 16.85 -29.24 -1.37
CA ARG A 77 17.01 -29.33 -2.82
C ARG A 77 18.02 -28.30 -3.29
N SER A 78 18.60 -28.54 -4.45
CA SER A 78 19.53 -27.57 -5.05
C SER A 78 18.81 -26.25 -5.37
N ALA A 79 19.58 -25.16 -5.46
CA ALA A 79 19.04 -23.86 -5.85
C ALA A 79 18.38 -23.93 -7.24
N VAL A 80 18.92 -24.75 -8.15
CA VAL A 80 18.41 -24.95 -9.51
C VAL A 80 17.02 -25.60 -9.49
N GLU A 81 16.85 -26.69 -8.74
CA GLU A 81 15.56 -27.38 -8.61
C GLU A 81 14.49 -26.47 -8.01
N SER A 82 14.88 -25.66 -7.02
CA SER A 82 13.96 -24.76 -6.33
C SER A 82 13.48 -23.61 -7.23
N VAL A 83 14.35 -23.10 -8.11
CA VAL A 83 14.00 -22.06 -9.09
C VAL A 83 13.17 -22.63 -10.24
N ALA A 84 13.47 -23.86 -10.69
CA ALA A 84 12.71 -24.53 -11.74
C ALA A 84 11.24 -24.77 -11.34
N GLU A 85 10.99 -25.27 -10.13
CA GLU A 85 9.62 -25.49 -9.62
C GLU A 85 8.80 -24.19 -9.55
N GLY A 86 9.45 -23.06 -9.25
CA GLY A 86 8.79 -21.75 -9.22
C GLY A 86 8.37 -21.24 -10.59
N ARG A 87 9.14 -21.54 -11.66
CA ARG A 87 8.83 -21.11 -13.03
C ARG A 87 7.66 -21.88 -13.63
N ASP A 88 7.53 -23.16 -13.32
CA ASP A 88 6.40 -23.98 -13.79
C ASP A 88 5.05 -23.53 -13.20
N ARG A 89 5.07 -22.85 -12.04
CA ARG A 89 3.85 -22.35 -11.39
C ARG A 89 3.31 -21.04 -11.97
N TRP A 90 4.14 -20.28 -12.69
CA TRP A 90 3.74 -19.04 -13.37
C TRP A 90 4.05 -19.16 -14.86
N PRO A 91 3.09 -19.64 -15.67
CA PRO A 91 3.25 -19.62 -17.12
C PRO A 91 3.29 -18.16 -17.56
N THR A 92 4.44 -17.74 -18.10
CA THR A 92 4.59 -16.51 -18.88
C THR A 92 3.74 -16.55 -20.13
#